data_AF-A0A817RS57-F1
#
_entry.id   AF-A0A817RS57-F1
#
_cell.length_a   1.000
_cell.length_b   1.000
_cell.length_c   1.000
_cell.angle_alpha   90.00
_cell.angle_beta   90.00
_cell.angle_gamma   90.00
#
_symmetry.space_group_name_H-M   'P 1'
#
loop_
_entity.id
_entity.type
_entity.pdbx_description
1 polymer ?
#
loop_
_entity_poly.entity_id
_entity_poly.type
_entity_poly.pdbx_seq_one_letter_code
_entity_poly.pdbx_strand_id
1 'polypeptide(L)'
;FLQDDIVYYSHPFEFEIWYKPSPTSVDHELPRMPKIYFQIFSLDSWGRHRIEDYTYIDIPSSPGFYDEDLSCWRPRGNSIYDELRRFYIGGSSEIEYVSYFAIPKLFQSEKNNKLLSHFGFRTVSTGTLNIRLNIAFQSECLAKEHQDASRYGYIFFI
;
A
#
# COMPACT_ATOMS: atom_id res chain seq x y z
N PHE A 1 16.83 10.42 26.63
CA PHE A 1 15.39 10.75 26.61
C PHE A 1 15.00 10.84 25.13
N LEU A 2 14.71 9.77 24.40
CA LEU A 2 13.83 8.65 24.68
C LEU A 2 14.57 7.32 24.52
N GLN A 3 14.29 6.42 25.46
CA GLN A 3 14.62 5.01 25.38
C GLN A 3 13.26 4.34 25.16
N ASP A 4 13.17 3.53 24.10
CA ASP A 4 11.97 2.94 23.47
C ASP A 4 11.29 3.82 22.40
N ASP A 5 11.93 3.90 21.22
CA ASP A 5 11.45 4.55 19.97
C ASP A 5 10.29 3.79 19.29
N ILE A 6 9.31 3.30 20.06
CA ILE A 6 8.13 2.62 19.48
C ILE A 6 6.89 3.48 19.73
N VAL A 7 6.49 4.23 18.72
CA VAL A 7 5.23 4.98 18.72
C VAL A 7 4.12 4.04 18.23
N TYR A 8 3.31 3.53 19.14
CA TYR A 8 2.10 2.78 18.80
C TYR A 8 0.99 3.75 18.40
N TYR A 9 0.95 4.14 17.12
CA TYR A 9 -0.23 4.82 16.57
C TYR A 9 -1.22 3.75 16.10
N SER A 10 -2.16 3.36 16.95
CA SER A 10 -3.21 2.39 16.61
C SER A 10 -4.57 3.06 16.60
N HIS A 11 -4.97 3.59 15.44
CA HIS A 11 -6.35 4.02 15.22
C HIS A 11 -7.02 3.00 14.30
N PRO A 12 -7.98 2.19 14.80
CA PRO A 12 -8.76 1.35 13.94
C PRO A 12 -9.62 2.24 13.04
N PHE A 13 -9.59 1.97 11.73
CA PHE A 13 -10.49 2.58 10.77
C PHE A 13 -11.12 1.49 9.94
N GLU A 14 -12.35 1.73 9.53
CA GLU A 14 -13.14 0.81 8.73
C GLU A 14 -13.45 1.47 7.39
N PHE A 15 -13.38 0.70 6.32
CA PHE A 15 -13.77 1.13 4.99
C PHE A 15 -14.40 -0.05 4.24
N GLU A 16 -15.29 0.28 3.32
CA GLU A 16 -16.02 -0.70 2.53
C GLU A 16 -15.80 -0.43 1.04
N ILE A 17 -15.55 -1.49 0.28
CA ILE A 17 -15.31 -1.40 -1.17
C ILE A 17 -16.39 -2.20 -1.89
N TRP A 18 -17.05 -1.52 -2.83
CA TRP A 18 -18.09 -2.11 -3.66
C TRP A 18 -17.57 -2.30 -5.09
N TYR A 19 -17.75 -3.50 -5.64
CA TYR A 19 -17.46 -3.79 -7.04
C TYR A 19 -18.75 -4.18 -7.77
N LYS A 20 -19.02 -3.52 -8.90
CA LYS A 20 -20.12 -3.85 -9.80
C LYS A 20 -19.53 -4.28 -11.15
N PRO A 21 -19.65 -5.57 -11.53
CA PRO A 21 -19.19 -6.02 -12.84
C PRO A 21 -20.03 -5.37 -13.94
N SER A 22 -19.38 -4.94 -15.03
CA SER A 22 -20.10 -4.43 -16.20
C SER A 22 -20.57 -5.60 -17.06
N PRO A 23 -21.85 -5.62 -17.51
CA PRO A 23 -22.41 -6.74 -18.27
C PRO A 23 -21.82 -6.89 -19.69
N THR A 24 -20.99 -5.95 -20.13
CA THR A 24 -20.44 -5.88 -21.49
C THR A 24 -18.99 -6.36 -21.57
N SER A 25 -18.38 -6.76 -20.45
CA SER A 25 -17.03 -7.34 -20.45
C SER A 25 -17.09 -8.80 -20.89
N VAL A 26 -16.47 -9.10 -22.03
CA VAL A 26 -16.40 -10.45 -22.64
C VAL A 26 -15.55 -11.40 -21.79
N ASP A 27 -14.73 -10.84 -20.91
CA ASP A 27 -13.86 -11.55 -20.00
C ASP A 27 -14.41 -11.40 -18.57
N HIS A 28 -14.84 -12.52 -17.97
CA HIS A 28 -15.19 -12.64 -16.55
C HIS A 28 -13.96 -12.52 -15.64
N GLU A 29 -13.04 -11.59 -15.92
CA GLU A 29 -11.85 -11.38 -15.12
C GLU A 29 -12.22 -10.67 -13.82
N LEU A 30 -11.90 -11.32 -12.69
CA LEU A 30 -12.03 -10.71 -11.38
C LEU A 30 -11.13 -9.46 -11.31
N PRO A 31 -11.60 -8.37 -10.67
CA PRO A 31 -10.76 -7.20 -10.48
C PRO A 31 -9.55 -7.57 -9.64
N ARG A 32 -8.38 -7.00 -9.98
CA ARG A 32 -7.20 -7.13 -9.13
C ARG A 32 -7.50 -6.60 -7.73
N MET A 33 -6.95 -7.29 -6.72
CA MET A 33 -7.13 -6.86 -5.34
C MET A 33 -6.64 -5.42 -5.13
N PRO A 34 -7.38 -4.63 -4.35
CA PRO A 34 -7.01 -3.26 -4.04
C PRO A 34 -5.69 -3.20 -3.28
N LYS A 35 -4.87 -2.18 -3.59
CA LYS A 35 -3.62 -1.90 -2.88
C LYS A 35 -3.82 -0.76 -1.91
N ILE A 36 -3.38 -0.93 -0.68
CA ILE A 36 -3.29 0.16 0.31
C ILE A 36 -1.87 0.66 0.32
N TYR A 37 -1.71 1.98 0.25
CA TYR A 37 -0.41 2.62 0.33
C TYR A 37 -0.33 3.42 1.62
N PHE A 38 0.83 3.34 2.26
CA PHE A 38 1.11 4.04 3.50
C PHE A 38 2.19 5.08 3.27
N GLN A 39 1.92 6.28 3.76
CA GLN A 39 2.89 7.35 3.89
C GLN A 39 3.04 7.65 5.37
N ILE A 40 4.24 7.41 5.87
CA ILE A 40 4.55 7.47 7.30
C ILE A 40 5.24 8.81 7.55
N PHE A 41 4.73 9.55 8.53
CA PHE A 41 5.25 10.85 8.91
C PHE A 41 5.72 10.83 10.35
N SER A 42 6.76 11.60 10.65
CA SER A 42 7.13 11.95 12.02
C SER A 42 6.92 13.44 12.27
N LEU A 43 6.66 13.76 13.53
CA LEU A 43 6.64 15.12 14.05
C LEU A 43 7.82 15.25 15.01
N ASP A 44 8.73 16.19 14.76
CA ASP A 44 9.84 16.44 15.66
C ASP A 44 9.49 17.40 16.81
N SER A 45 10.40 17.53 17.77
CA SER A 45 10.21 18.40 18.94
C SER A 45 10.12 19.90 18.61
N TRP A 46 10.46 20.29 17.38
CA TRP A 46 10.31 21.66 16.89
C TRP A 46 9.00 21.84 16.10
N GLY A 47 8.12 20.84 16.09
CA GLY A 47 6.81 20.89 15.45
C GLY A 47 6.85 20.73 13.94
N ARG A 48 7.94 20.19 13.38
CA ARG A 48 8.09 20.01 11.93
C ARG A 48 7.62 18.62 11.52
N HIS A 49 6.76 18.58 10.51
CA HIS A 49 6.34 17.34 9.87
C HIS A 49 7.35 16.94 8.79
N ARG A 50 7.74 15.67 8.77
CA ARG A 50 8.59 15.09 7.72
C ARG A 50 8.10 13.70 7.36
N ILE A 51 8.23 13.35 6.08
CA ILE A 51 7.94 12.00 5.62
C ILE A 51 9.10 11.11 6.04
N GLU A 52 8.81 10.15 6.90
CA GLU A 52 9.78 9.13 7.24
C GLU A 52 9.87 8.12 6.12
N ASP A 53 8.74 7.55 5.72
CA ASP A 53 8.73 6.34 4.91
C ASP A 53 7.49 6.15 4.05
N TYR A 54 7.62 5.22 3.11
CA TYR A 54 6.55 4.70 2.28
C TYR A 54 6.55 3.17 2.33
N THR A 55 5.35 2.60 2.25
CA THR A 55 5.17 1.16 2.02
C THR A 55 3.79 0.91 1.42
N TYR A 56 3.52 -0.32 1.01
CA TYR A 56 2.23 -0.71 0.48
C TYR A 56 1.93 -2.18 0.80
N ILE A 57 0.65 -2.53 0.78
CA ILE A 57 0.18 -3.90 0.89
C ILE A 57 -0.96 -4.13 -0.11
N ASP A 58 -0.97 -5.30 -0.73
CA ASP A 58 -2.11 -5.76 -1.51
C ASP A 58 -3.11 -6.40 -0.54
N ILE A 59 -4.39 -6.01 -0.59
CA ILE A 59 -5.41 -6.60 0.27
C ILE A 59 -5.48 -8.11 -0.04
N PRO A 60 -5.32 -9.00 0.97
CA PRO A 60 -5.46 -10.44 0.80
C PRO A 60 -6.77 -10.81 0.08
N SER A 61 -6.70 -11.74 -0.86
CA SER A 61 -7.86 -12.24 -1.61
C SER A 61 -8.74 -13.23 -0.82
N SER A 62 -8.34 -13.56 0.42
CA SER A 62 -9.11 -14.36 1.37
C SER A 62 -9.65 -13.50 2.51
N PRO A 63 -10.84 -13.81 3.04
CA PRO A 63 -11.32 -13.22 4.28
C PRO A 63 -10.54 -13.83 5.46
N GLY A 64 -10.33 -13.04 6.51
CA GLY A 64 -9.59 -13.49 7.68
C GLY A 64 -8.96 -12.36 8.50
N PHE A 65 -8.16 -12.79 9.47
CA PHE A 65 -7.30 -11.94 10.28
C PHE A 65 -5.86 -12.09 9.77
N TYR A 66 -5.21 -10.95 9.52
CA TYR A 66 -3.82 -10.89 9.05
C TYR A 66 -3.02 -9.95 9.96
N ASP A 67 -1.80 -10.34 10.27
CA ASP A 67 -0.82 -9.57 11.04
C ASP A 67 0.50 -9.59 10.26
N GLU A 68 0.80 -8.47 9.59
CA GLU A 68 1.84 -8.38 8.56
C GLU A 68 2.87 -7.31 8.91
N ASP A 69 4.15 -7.66 8.78
CA ASP A 69 5.27 -6.74 8.95
C ASP A 69 5.76 -6.25 7.58
N LEU A 70 5.42 -5.01 7.25
CA LEU A 70 5.78 -4.41 5.97
C LEU A 70 7.12 -3.70 6.05
N SER A 71 8.04 -4.04 5.15
CA SER A 71 9.29 -3.28 5.01
C SER A 71 9.00 -1.89 4.45
N CYS A 72 9.58 -0.89 5.09
CA CYS A 72 9.41 0.52 4.77
C CYS A 72 10.67 1.08 4.12
N TRP A 73 10.46 2.01 3.20
CA TRP A 73 11.56 2.64 2.47
C TRP A 73 11.24 4.09 2.14
N ARG A 74 12.29 4.86 1.88
CA ARG A 74 12.18 6.25 1.45
C ARG A 74 13.12 6.59 0.31
N PRO A 75 12.79 7.58 -0.54
CA PRO A 75 13.75 8.11 -1.49
C PRO A 75 14.93 8.77 -0.75
N ARG A 76 16.12 8.58 -1.29
CA ARG A 76 17.35 9.21 -0.82
C ARG A 76 17.83 10.18 -1.89
N GLY A 77 18.11 11.41 -1.47
CA GLY A 77 18.74 12.40 -2.34
C GLY A 77 20.09 11.93 -2.87
N ASN A 78 20.48 12.45 -4.04
CA ASN A 78 21.76 12.11 -4.65
C ASN A 78 22.94 12.81 -3.96
N SER A 79 22.67 13.83 -3.16
CA SER A 79 23.69 14.61 -2.46
C SER A 79 23.63 14.44 -0.94
N ILE A 80 24.78 14.59 -0.28
CA ILE A 80 24.86 14.68 1.18
C ILE A 80 24.04 15.87 1.73
N TYR A 81 23.91 16.94 0.93
CA TYR A 81 23.11 18.11 1.30
C TYR A 81 21.63 17.76 1.51
N ASP A 82 21.11 16.74 0.83
CA ASP A 82 19.71 16.34 0.97
C ASP A 82 19.45 15.69 2.34
N GLU A 83 20.37 14.84 2.80
CA GLU A 83 20.30 14.26 4.15
C GLU A 83 20.55 15.31 5.24
N LEU A 84 21.46 16.26 5.01
CA LEU A 84 21.67 17.39 5.94
C LEU A 84 20.43 18.29 6.01
N ARG A 85 19.78 18.58 4.89
CA ARG A 85 18.51 19.34 4.87
C ARG A 85 17.41 18.59 5.61
N ARG A 86 17.30 17.27 5.41
CA ARG A 86 16.34 16.44 6.14
C ARG A 86 16.58 16.50 7.63
N PHE A 87 17.84 16.38 8.06
CA PHE A 87 18.21 16.41 9.47
C PHE A 87 17.98 17.78 10.12
N TYR A 88 18.54 18.85 9.52
CA TYR A 88 18.57 20.17 10.15
C TYR A 88 17.32 21.00 9.89
N ILE A 89 16.71 20.88 8.70
CA ILE A 89 15.60 21.74 8.26
C ILE A 89 14.28 20.96 8.23
N GLY A 90 14.34 19.63 8.17
CA GLY A 90 13.16 18.78 7.98
C GLY A 90 12.77 18.61 6.51
N GLY A 91 13.59 19.08 5.57
CA GLY A 91 13.30 18.94 4.14
C GLY A 91 13.45 17.49 3.69
N SER A 92 12.35 16.84 3.31
CA SER A 92 12.36 15.50 2.71
C SER A 92 12.15 15.56 1.19
N SER A 93 12.85 14.70 0.44
CA SER A 93 12.45 14.40 -0.93
C SER A 93 11.12 13.65 -0.88
N GLU A 94 10.09 14.25 -1.47
CA GLU A 94 8.76 13.67 -1.52
C GLU A 94 8.47 13.12 -2.90
N ILE A 95 7.56 12.17 -2.96
CA ILE A 95 7.12 11.56 -4.21
C ILE A 95 5.78 12.18 -4.56
N GLU A 96 5.68 12.75 -5.77
CA GLU A 96 4.47 13.43 -6.24
C GLU A 96 3.26 12.50 -6.31
N TYR A 97 3.49 11.24 -6.70
CA TYR A 97 2.43 10.24 -6.82
C TYR A 97 2.82 8.94 -6.13
N VAL A 98 2.03 8.55 -5.15
CA VAL A 98 2.13 7.26 -4.46
C VAL A 98 2.02 6.07 -5.45
N SER A 99 1.35 6.25 -6.58
CA SER A 99 1.30 5.23 -7.64
C SER A 99 2.64 4.98 -8.35
N TYR A 100 3.65 5.82 -8.14
CA TYR A 100 5.02 5.63 -8.62
C TYR A 100 5.74 4.47 -7.89
N PHE A 101 5.20 4.01 -6.75
CA PHE A 101 5.63 2.81 -6.04
C PHE A 101 5.22 1.52 -6.75
N ALA A 102 4.14 1.58 -7.51
CA ALA A 102 3.63 0.50 -8.33
C ALA A 102 3.88 0.84 -9.81
N ILE A 103 3.34 0.04 -10.73
CA ILE A 103 3.28 0.42 -12.14
C ILE A 103 2.23 1.54 -12.25
N PRO A 104 2.62 2.79 -12.57
CA PRO A 104 1.63 3.86 -12.67
C PRO A 104 0.66 3.52 -13.81
N LYS A 105 -0.64 3.80 -13.62
CA LYS A 105 -1.68 3.51 -14.63
C LYS A 105 -1.34 4.09 -16.02
N LEU A 106 -0.56 5.18 -16.05
CA LEU A 106 -0.04 5.82 -17.26
C LEU A 106 0.87 4.92 -18.11
N PHE A 107 1.54 3.94 -17.50
CA PHE A 107 2.44 2.99 -18.14
C PHE A 107 1.79 1.61 -18.39
N GLN A 108 0.57 1.39 -17.90
CA GLN A 108 -0.21 0.15 -18.10
C GLN A 108 -1.01 0.14 -19.41
N SER A 109 -0.98 1.21 -20.21
CA SER A 109 -1.68 1.24 -21.49
C SER A 109 -0.88 0.49 -22.56
N GLU A 110 -1.45 -0.58 -23.11
CA GLU A 110 -0.90 -1.38 -24.22
C GLU A 110 -0.49 -0.55 -25.45
N LYS A 111 -1.03 0.67 -25.59
CA LYS A 111 -0.77 1.56 -26.74
C LYS A 111 0.48 2.42 -26.59
N ASN A 112 1.03 2.57 -25.39
CA ASN A 112 2.26 3.33 -25.16
C ASN A 112 3.16 2.52 -24.23
N ASN A 113 4.00 1.68 -24.84
CA ASN A 113 5.10 0.97 -24.17
C ASN A 113 6.22 1.95 -23.76
N LYS A 114 5.86 2.99 -23.01
CA LYS A 114 6.80 3.99 -22.51
C LYS A 114 7.59 3.30 -21.40
N LEU A 115 8.90 3.25 -21.52
CA LEU A 115 9.74 2.69 -20.47
C LEU A 115 9.76 3.66 -19.30
N LEU A 116 9.40 3.19 -18.11
CA LEU A 116 9.63 3.93 -16.87
C LEU A 116 11.10 3.78 -16.49
N SER A 117 11.88 4.85 -16.68
CA SER A 117 13.27 4.86 -16.25
C SER A 117 13.33 5.18 -14.76
N HIS A 118 13.80 4.21 -13.96
CA HIS A 118 14.15 4.41 -12.56
C HIS A 118 15.59 4.91 -12.37
N PHE A 119 16.29 5.25 -13.45
CA PHE A 119 17.69 5.65 -13.37
C PHE A 119 17.88 6.91 -12.52
N GLY A 120 18.78 6.83 -11.53
CA GLY A 120 19.04 7.92 -10.59
C GLY A 120 18.08 7.98 -9.39
N PHE A 121 17.07 7.10 -9.33
CA PHE A 121 16.22 6.95 -8.16
C PHE A 121 16.91 6.04 -7.13
N ARG A 122 17.29 6.62 -5.99
CA ARG A 122 17.91 5.89 -4.89
C ARG A 122 16.92 5.77 -3.76
N THR A 123 16.84 4.59 -3.15
CA THR A 123 16.02 4.34 -1.98
C THR A 123 16.87 3.87 -0.82
N VAL A 124 16.37 4.08 0.39
CA VAL A 124 16.93 3.56 1.63
C VAL A 124 15.83 2.82 2.36
N SER A 125 16.15 1.62 2.84
CA SER A 125 15.30 0.89 3.80
C SER A 125 15.44 1.54 5.17
N THR A 126 14.32 1.89 5.80
CA THR A 126 14.36 2.67 7.04
C THR A 126 13.91 1.81 8.22
N GLY A 127 12.76 1.13 8.09
CA GLY A 127 12.17 0.36 9.19
C GLY A 127 11.05 -0.56 8.73
N THR A 128 10.18 -0.95 9.67
CA THR A 128 9.06 -1.85 9.44
C THR A 128 7.76 -1.29 10.01
N LEU A 129 6.67 -1.42 9.26
CA LEU A 129 5.31 -1.08 9.68
C LEU A 129 4.53 -2.37 9.94
N ASN A 130 4.17 -2.60 11.20
CA ASN A 130 3.27 -3.69 11.56
C ASN A 130 1.81 -3.27 11.31
N ILE A 131 1.06 -4.10 10.58
CA ILE A 131 -0.34 -3.86 10.24
C ILE A 131 -1.18 -5.07 10.57
N ARG A 132 -2.31 -4.82 11.25
CA ARG A 132 -3.35 -5.81 11.47
C ARG A 132 -4.57 -5.52 10.62
N LEU A 133 -5.00 -6.50 9.83
CA LEU A 133 -6.16 -6.40 8.94
C LEU A 133 -7.22 -7.43 9.35
N ASN A 134 -8.47 -6.98 9.45
CA ASN A 134 -9.64 -7.83 9.54
C ASN A 134 -10.43 -7.69 8.24
N ILE A 135 -10.56 -8.76 7.48
CA ILE A 135 -11.13 -8.74 6.14
C ILE A 135 -12.34 -9.66 6.09
N ALA A 136 -13.46 -9.10 5.65
CA ALA A 136 -14.68 -9.84 5.36
C ALA A 136 -15.08 -9.61 3.90
N PHE A 137 -15.48 -10.66 3.20
CA PHE A 137 -15.98 -10.57 1.84
C PHE A 137 -17.43 -11.00 1.75
N GLN A 138 -18.21 -10.16 1.08
CA GLN A 138 -19.59 -10.45 0.73
C GLN A 138 -19.69 -10.57 -0.80
N SER A 139 -19.08 -11.60 -1.38
CA SER A 139 -19.25 -11.89 -2.80
C SER A 139 -19.12 -13.38 -3.08
N GLU A 140 -20.01 -13.90 -3.93
CA GLU A 140 -20.00 -15.30 -4.35
C GLU A 140 -18.85 -15.59 -5.33
N CYS A 141 -18.44 -14.61 -6.14
CA CYS A 141 -17.38 -14.78 -7.13
C CYS A 141 -15.97 -14.89 -6.51
N LEU A 142 -15.64 -14.07 -5.50
CA LEU A 142 -14.34 -14.15 -4.80
C LEU A 142 -14.28 -15.35 -3.83
N ALA A 143 -15.42 -15.73 -3.24
CA ALA A 143 -15.50 -16.91 -2.39
C ALA A 143 -15.23 -18.22 -3.16
N LYS A 144 -15.63 -18.28 -4.44
CA LYS A 144 -15.48 -19.46 -5.31
C LYS A 144 -14.04 -19.72 -5.76
N GLU A 145 -13.23 -18.69 -6.00
CA GLU A 145 -11.81 -18.88 -6.38
C GLU A 145 -11.01 -19.59 -5.27
N HIS A 146 -11.40 -19.39 -4.01
CA HIS A 146 -10.88 -20.14 -2.87
C HIS A 146 -11.52 -21.54 -2.69
N GLN A 147 -12.75 -21.74 -3.18
CA GLN A 147 -13.49 -23.01 -3.12
C GLN A 147 -13.34 -23.89 -4.38
N ASP A 148 -12.58 -23.49 -5.40
CA ASP A 148 -12.26 -24.36 -6.53
C ASP A 148 -11.29 -25.51 -6.16
N ALA A 149 -10.96 -25.67 -4.87
CA ALA A 149 -10.49 -26.93 -4.27
C ALA A 149 -11.60 -27.86 -3.74
N SER A 150 -12.83 -27.38 -3.50
CA SER A 150 -13.98 -28.20 -3.06
C SER A 150 -15.33 -27.59 -3.45
N ARG A 151 -15.71 -27.86 -4.69
CA ARG A 151 -17.06 -28.21 -5.20
C ARG A 151 -18.28 -27.97 -4.28
N TYR A 152 -19.18 -27.13 -4.79
CA TYR A 152 -20.63 -27.04 -4.58
C TYR A 152 -21.16 -26.81 -3.15
N GLY A 153 -21.84 -25.67 -2.97
CA GLY A 153 -22.78 -25.47 -1.87
C GLY A 153 -23.61 -24.20 -2.05
N TYR A 154 -24.93 -24.36 -2.21
CA TYR A 154 -25.91 -23.30 -1.96
C TYR A 154 -26.09 -23.11 -0.44
N ILE A 155 -26.59 -21.97 0.04
CA ILE A 155 -27.84 -21.84 0.86
C ILE A 155 -27.97 -20.52 1.65
N PHE A 156 -29.14 -19.90 1.44
CA PHE A 156 -30.07 -19.12 2.28
C PHE A 156 -29.64 -18.06 3.31
N PHE A 157 -30.35 -16.94 3.21
CA PHE A 157 -30.54 -15.89 4.21
C PHE A 157 -31.53 -16.29 5.31
N ILE A 158 -31.31 -15.74 6.50
CA ILE A 158 -32.34 -15.06 7.31
C ILE A 158 -31.83 -13.65 7.57
#